data_AF-A0A6J1WI08-F1
#
_entry.id   AF-A0A6J1WI08-F1
#
_cell.length_a   1.000
_cell.length_b   1.000
_cell.length_c   1.000
_cell.angle_alpha   90.00
_cell.angle_beta   90.00
_cell.angle_gamma   90.00
#
_symmetry.space_group_name_H-M   'P 1'
#
loop_
_entity.id
_entity.type
_entity.pdbx_description
1 polymer ?
#
loop_
_entity_poly.entity_id
_entity_poly.type
_entity_poly.pdbx_seq_one_letter_code
_entity_poly.pdbx_strand_id
1 'polypeptide(L)'
;MSFIETGSIIDVLIVPGIASNKIITLKEKEVIQHNFKINSSSYQNKYVCSSEKVISCDDVKENLKFLSLAVNKTGTLLFVSTCDRRVICVDLKTNSHTFDIENRRG
;
A
#
# COMPACT_ATOMS: atom_id res chain seq x y z
N MET A 1 -5.60 26.23 10.02
CA MET A 1 -5.66 24.96 9.25
C MET A 1 -6.25 23.91 10.17
N SER A 2 -7.40 23.35 9.84
CA SER A 2 -7.89 22.14 10.48
C SER A 2 -7.25 20.94 9.78
N PHE A 3 -6.71 20.00 10.55
CA PHE A 3 -6.28 18.73 10.00
C PHE A 3 -7.54 17.88 9.74
N ILE A 4 -7.75 17.46 8.50
CA ILE A 4 -8.81 16.52 8.16
C ILE A 4 -8.29 15.13 8.52
N GLU A 5 -8.85 14.53 9.56
CA GLU A 5 -8.53 13.16 9.95
C GLU A 5 -9.11 12.20 8.91
N THR A 6 -8.25 11.48 8.19
CA THR A 6 -8.65 10.62 7.06
C THR A 6 -8.80 9.15 7.46
N GLY A 7 -9.01 8.89 8.75
CA GLY A 7 -9.13 7.56 9.35
C GLY A 7 -7.82 7.02 9.93
N SER A 8 -7.93 5.93 10.70
CA SER A 8 -6.79 5.31 11.39
C SER A 8 -5.94 4.45 10.45
N ILE A 9 -4.62 4.57 10.60
CA ILE A 9 -3.65 3.68 9.96
C ILE A 9 -3.48 2.45 10.87
N ILE A 10 -3.70 1.27 10.29
CA ILE A 10 -3.57 -0.03 10.96
C ILE A 10 -2.11 -0.49 10.95
N ASP A 11 -1.43 -0.34 9.81
CA ASP A 11 -0.07 -0.83 9.61
C ASP A 11 0.71 0.05 8.62
N VAL A 12 2.04 0.04 8.73
CA VAL A 12 2.97 0.81 7.89
C VAL A 12 4.15 -0.07 7.49
N LEU A 13 4.38 -0.20 6.20
CA LEU A 13 5.54 -0.88 5.64
C LEU A 13 6.43 0.10 4.87
N ILE A 14 7.75 -0.02 5.08
CA ILE A 14 8.73 0.72 4.29
C ILE A 14 9.36 -0.25 3.31
N VAL A 15 9.17 0.01 2.02
CA VAL A 15 9.78 -0.76 0.94
C VAL A 15 10.95 0.04 0.38
N PRO A 16 12.20 -0.38 0.65
CA PRO A 16 13.37 0.29 0.12
C PRO A 16 13.43 0.13 -1.40
N GLY A 17 13.63 1.23 -2.10
CA GLY A 17 13.78 1.26 -3.56
C GLY A 17 15.10 1.91 -3.96
N ILE A 18 15.58 1.58 -5.16
CA ILE A 18 16.86 2.09 -5.68
C ILE A 18 16.83 3.62 -5.85
N ALA A 19 15.70 4.17 -6.32
CA ALA A 19 15.56 5.61 -6.61
C ALA A 19 14.76 6.38 -5.55
N SER A 20 13.86 5.70 -4.82
CA SER A 20 13.03 6.30 -3.76
C SER A 20 12.48 5.21 -2.85
N ASN A 21 12.39 5.50 -1.56
CA ASN A 21 11.68 4.65 -0.62
C ASN A 21 10.17 4.82 -0.82
N LYS A 22 9.45 3.71 -0.73
CA LYS A 22 8.00 3.67 -0.74
C LYS A 22 7.52 3.41 0.67
N ILE A 23 6.61 4.24 1.16
CA ILE A 23 5.91 4.01 2.42
C ILE A 23 4.52 3.51 2.05
N ILE A 24 4.17 2.30 2.45
CA ILE A 24 2.86 1.71 2.21
C ILE A 24 2.10 1.76 3.52
N THR A 25 0.90 2.34 3.49
CA THR A 25 0.01 2.42 4.65
C THR A 25 -1.21 1.54 4.44
N LEU A 26 -1.59 0.85 5.51
CA LEU A 26 -2.81 0.06 5.59
C LEU A 26 -3.86 0.84 6.37
N LYS A 27 -5.05 1.00 5.79
CA LYS A 27 -6.28 1.31 6.54
C LYS A 27 -7.25 0.14 6.42
N GLU A 28 -8.36 0.23 7.14
CA GLU A 28 -9.37 -0.83 7.19
C GLU A 28 -9.88 -1.25 5.79
N LYS A 29 -9.97 -0.30 4.86
CA LYS A 29 -10.58 -0.49 3.53
C LYS A 29 -9.70 -0.09 2.36
N GLU A 30 -8.50 0.42 2.61
CA GLU A 30 -7.61 0.89 1.56
C GLU A 30 -6.15 0.68 1.91
N VAL A 31 -5.35 0.48 0.87
CA VAL A 31 -3.90 0.50 0.92
C VAL A 31 -3.40 1.63 0.05
N ILE A 32 -2.56 2.50 0.63
CA ILE A 32 -2.01 3.67 -0.05
C ILE A 32 -0.49 3.53 -0.09
N GLN A 33 0.10 3.88 -1.23
CA GLN A 33 1.53 4.02 -1.40
C GLN A 33 1.88 5.51 -1.40
N HIS A 34 2.85 5.89 -0.58
CA HIS A 34 3.44 7.21 -0.53
C HIS A 34 4.86 7.12 -1.10
N ASN A 35 5.09 7.83 -2.21
CA ASN A 35 6.38 7.95 -2.84
C ASN A 35 7.05 9.23 -2.36
N PHE A 36 8.15 9.09 -1.63
CA PHE A 36 8.93 10.22 -1.15
C PHE A 36 10.20 10.38 -1.98
N LYS A 37 10.35 11.55 -2.62
CA LYS A 37 11.53 11.89 -3.42
C LYS A 37 12.17 13.17 -2.91
N ILE A 38 13.48 13.11 -2.69
CA ILE A 38 14.31 14.27 -2.40
C ILE A 38 14.88 14.76 -3.72
N ASN A 39 14.52 15.97 -4.15
CA ASN A 39 15.09 16.55 -5.36
C ASN A 39 16.31 17.40 -5.00
N SER A 40 17.51 16.88 -5.27
CA SER A 40 18.80 17.52 -4.97
C SER A 40 19.28 18.49 -6.05
N SER A 41 18.60 18.60 -7.20
CA SER A 41 19.04 19.40 -8.33
C SER A 41 18.71 20.90 -8.23
N SER A 42 17.92 21.31 -7.22
CA SER A 42 17.62 22.72 -6.96
C SER A 42 18.41 23.22 -5.75
N TYR A 43 18.89 24.46 -5.78
CA TYR A 43 19.56 25.16 -4.67
C TYR A 43 18.78 25.18 -3.34
N GLN A 44 17.53 24.71 -3.35
CA GLN A 44 16.73 24.39 -2.18
C GLN A 44 16.32 22.92 -2.27
N ASN A 45 16.62 22.12 -1.24
CA ASN A 45 16.14 20.75 -1.12
C ASN A 45 14.62 20.75 -1.16
N LYS A 46 14.02 20.32 -2.28
CA LYS A 46 12.56 20.18 -2.39
C LYS A 46 12.19 18.73 -2.12
N TYR A 47 11.39 18.54 -1.08
CA TYR A 47 10.76 17.25 -0.76
C TYR A 47 9.46 17.14 -1.53
N VAL A 48 9.34 16.11 -2.37
CA VAL A 48 8.10 15.81 -3.09
C VAL A 48 7.55 14.51 -2.51
N CYS A 49 6.34 14.58 -1.98
CA CYS A 49 5.56 13.42 -1.57
C CYS A 49 4.36 13.31 -2.48
N SER A 50 4.22 12.20 -3.18
CA SER A 50 3.00 11.84 -3.89
C SER A 50 2.40 10.60 -3.27
N SER A 51 1.07 10.54 -3.20
CA SER A 51 0.34 9.40 -2.65
C SER A 51 -0.58 8.84 -3.71
N GLU A 52 -0.66 7.52 -3.81
CA GLU A 52 -1.50 6.82 -4.77
C GLU A 52 -2.18 5.62 -4.13
N LYS A 53 -3.41 5.34 -4.56
CA LYS A 53 -4.15 4.16 -4.11
C LYS A 53 -3.56 2.92 -4.76
N VAL A 54 -3.18 1.94 -3.93
CA VAL A 54 -2.71 0.61 -4.40
C VAL A 54 -3.91 -0.30 -4.61
N ILE A 55 -4.77 -0.42 -3.61
CA ILE A 55 -5.99 -1.22 -3.66
C ILE A 55 -7.00 -0.72 -2.61
N SER A 56 -8.29 -0.77 -2.93
CA SER A 56 -9.40 -0.59 -1.97
C SER A 56 -10.28 -1.82 -1.92
N CYS A 57 -11.07 -1.93 -0.85
CA CYS A 57 -12.06 -3.00 -0.71
C CYS A 57 -13.01 -3.05 -1.92
N ASP A 58 -13.38 -1.91 -2.48
CA ASP A 58 -14.30 -1.80 -3.62
C ASP A 58 -13.72 -2.39 -4.91
N ASP A 59 -12.38 -2.46 -5.01
CA ASP A 59 -11.69 -3.08 -6.15
C ASP A 59 -11.72 -4.63 -6.06
N VAL A 60 -12.14 -5.19 -4.91
CA VAL A 60 -12.12 -6.64 -4.62
C VAL A 60 -13.53 -7.16 -4.37
N LYS A 61 -14.19 -6.64 -3.34
CA LYS A 61 -15.50 -7.06 -2.85
C LYS A 61 -16.05 -6.04 -1.87
N GLU A 62 -17.32 -5.71 -2.02
CA GLU A 62 -18.00 -4.76 -1.14
C GLU A 62 -17.95 -5.20 0.34
N ASN A 63 -17.75 -4.23 1.24
CA ASN A 63 -17.68 -4.43 2.69
C ASN A 63 -16.52 -5.32 3.19
N LEU A 64 -15.52 -5.57 2.35
CA LEU A 64 -14.30 -6.26 2.76
C LEU A 64 -13.43 -5.36 3.66
N LYS A 65 -12.75 -5.98 4.63
CA LYS A 65 -11.75 -5.31 5.47
C LYS A 65 -10.39 -5.96 5.31
N PHE A 66 -9.36 -5.14 5.25
CA PHE A 66 -7.97 -5.57 5.23
C PHE A 66 -7.44 -5.69 6.65
N LEU A 67 -6.59 -6.70 6.89
CA LEU A 67 -6.11 -7.05 8.23
C LEU A 67 -4.60 -6.85 8.39
N SER A 68 -3.81 -7.25 7.40
CA SER A 68 -2.35 -7.14 7.46
C SER A 68 -1.72 -7.01 6.09
N LEU A 69 -0.48 -6.49 6.07
CA LEU A 69 0.35 -6.41 4.89
C LEU A 69 1.62 -7.25 5.03
N ALA A 70 2.13 -7.74 3.92
CA ALA A 70 3.47 -8.28 3.82
C ALA A 70 4.04 -7.98 2.43
N VAL A 71 5.35 -7.78 2.34
CA VAL A 71 6.03 -7.55 1.06
C VAL A 71 7.06 -8.65 0.85
N ASN A 72 7.20 -9.10 -0.39
CA ASN A 72 8.21 -10.11 -0.71
C ASN A 72 9.65 -9.55 -0.57
N LYS A 73 10.64 -10.43 -0.53
CA LYS A 73 12.05 -10.06 -0.33
C LYS A 73 12.57 -9.01 -1.33
N THR A 74 12.03 -8.98 -2.55
CA THR A 74 12.46 -8.05 -3.60
C THR A 74 11.73 -6.71 -3.55
N GLY A 75 10.73 -6.52 -2.69
CA GLY A 75 9.99 -5.28 -2.61
C GLY A 75 9.02 -5.04 -3.79
N THR A 76 8.69 -6.09 -4.55
CA THR A 76 7.92 -5.95 -5.80
C THR A 76 6.50 -6.45 -5.68
N LEU A 77 6.23 -7.41 -4.79
CA LEU A 77 4.89 -7.96 -4.57
C LEU A 77 4.43 -7.63 -3.16
N LEU A 78 3.24 -7.05 -3.08
CA LEU A 78 2.52 -6.79 -1.85
C LEU A 78 1.44 -7.86 -1.65
N PHE A 79 1.39 -8.43 -0.46
CA PHE A 79 0.34 -9.34 -0.02
C PHE A 79 -0.54 -8.63 1.00
N VAL A 80 -1.85 -8.64 0.78
CA VAL A 80 -2.85 -8.05 1.66
C VAL A 80 -3.75 -9.18 2.16
N SER A 81 -3.81 -9.39 3.47
CA SER A 81 -4.75 -10.34 4.06
C SER A 81 -6.08 -9.67 4.38
N THR A 82 -7.17 -10.43 4.24
CA THR A 82 -8.53 -9.92 4.41
C THR A 82 -9.27 -10.65 5.53
N CYS A 83 -10.33 -10.03 6.05
CA CYS A 83 -11.18 -10.64 7.07
C CYS A 83 -11.96 -11.87 6.59
N ASP A 84 -12.16 -12.03 5.28
CA ASP A 84 -12.86 -13.19 4.70
C ASP A 84 -11.90 -14.30 4.24
N ARG A 85 -10.70 -14.35 4.86
CA ARG A 85 -9.68 -15.40 4.67
C ARG A 85 -9.08 -15.43 3.27
N ARG A 86 -8.96 -14.28 2.63
CA ARG A 86 -8.26 -14.12 1.36
C ARG A 86 -6.88 -13.53 1.55
N VAL A 87 -6.00 -13.84 0.61
CA VAL A 87 -4.73 -13.15 0.42
C VAL A 87 -4.68 -12.63 -1.00
N ILE A 88 -4.64 -11.30 -1.11
CA ILE A 88 -4.56 -10.58 -2.38
C ILE A 88 -3.09 -10.24 -2.65
N CYS A 89 -2.61 -10.54 -3.84
CA CYS A 89 -1.29 -10.15 -4.31
C CYS A 89 -1.38 -8.99 -5.30
N VAL A 90 -0.62 -7.92 -5.07
CA VAL A 90 -0.52 -6.74 -5.93
C VAL A 90 0.92 -6.53 -6.37
N ASP A 91 1.14 -6.28 -7.66
CA ASP A 91 2.45 -5.86 -8.18
C ASP A 91 2.65 -4.37 -7.90
N LEU A 92 3.64 -4.03 -7.07
CA LEU A 92 3.95 -2.65 -6.67
C LEU A 92 4.63 -1.82 -7.77
N LYS A 93 5.03 -2.41 -8.89
CA LYS A 93 5.58 -1.66 -10.04
C LYS A 93 4.47 -1.05 -10.89
N THR A 94 3.41 -1.81 -11.09
CA THR A 94 2.27 -1.46 -11.95
C THR A 94 1.02 -1.09 -11.14
N ASN A 95 1.04 -1.32 -9.82
CA ASN A 95 -0.12 -1.30 -8.93
C ASN A 95 -1.27 -2.19 -9.45
N SER A 96 -0.95 -3.27 -10.18
CA SER A 96 -1.95 -4.17 -10.76
C SER A 96 -2.23 -5.37 -9.86
N HIS A 97 -3.52 -5.68 -9.71
CA HIS A 97 -3.98 -6.90 -9.06
C HIS A 97 -3.41 -8.14 -9.78
N THR A 98 -2.61 -8.93 -9.07
CA THR A 98 -1.90 -10.09 -9.65
C THR A 98 -2.72 -11.36 -9.47
N PHE A 99 -3.13 -11.68 -8.24
CA PHE A 99 -3.99 -12.82 -7.94
C PHE A 99 -4.67 -12.68 -6.57
N ASP A 100 -5.77 -13.40 -6.38
CA ASP A 100 -6.48 -13.56 -5.10
C ASP A 100 -6.56 -15.06 -4.78
N ILE A 101 -6.12 -15.46 -3.59
CA ILE A 101 -6.26 -16.82 -3.08
C ILE A 101 -7.25 -16.80 -1.92
N GLU A 102 -8.42 -17.40 -2.14
CA GLU A 102 -9.32 -17.76 -1.06
C GLU A 102 -8.76 -18.96 -0.30
N ASN A 103 -8.49 -18.82 1.00
CA ASN A 103 -8.16 -19.98 1.82
C ASN A 103 -9.43 -20.81 2.08
N ARG A 104 -9.73 -21.73 1.16
CA ARG A 104 -10.85 -22.68 1.25
C ARG A 104 -10.54 -23.92 2.11
N ARG A 105 -9.30 -24.06 2.62
CA ARG A 105 -8.90 -25.21 3.44
C ARG A 105 -8.79 -24.78 4.91
N GLY A 106 -9.80 -25.20 5.68
CA GLY A 106 -9.67 -25.45 7.10
C GLY A 106 -8.98 -26.79 7.33
#